data_AF-A0A397C6M9-F1
#
_entry.id   AF-A0A397C6M9-F1
#
_cell.length_a   1.000
_cell.length_b   1.000
_cell.length_c   1.000
_cell.angle_alpha   90.00
_cell.angle_beta   90.00
_cell.angle_gamma   90.00
#
_symmetry.space_group_name_H-M   'P 1'
#
loop_
_entity.id
_entity.type
_entity.pdbx_description
1 polymer ?
#
loop_
_entity_poly.entity_id
_entity_poly.type
_entity_poly.pdbx_seq_one_letter_code
_entity_poly.pdbx_strand_id
1 'polypeptide(L)'
;MLKEEDPLIELIREWIMAPIDESAGLQLSTLEVFTLVEDMINEHVKIPHGSRLKKYIPKVKRMFMPLNLMDAVHAYDAVTHFSRRKRVPPTFKDVRHILNLATVHERDFLTRSCTMMMMMMGDYCESSDMVTVIVELLKKGKVVSLVTAAGYPGEPQRYEARLRGVMGGECNYLHITSRDADTGAVSLRVVDPVEWKDGRGQRWDQAEVDQLLDQAQV
;
A
#
# COMPACT_ATOMS: atom_id res chain seq x y z
N MET A 1 19.96 9.58 -0.61
CA MET A 1 19.20 8.31 -0.57
C MET A 1 18.08 8.52 0.45
N LEU A 2 16.82 8.59 0.00
CA LEU A 2 15.70 8.68 0.93
C LEU A 2 15.67 7.37 1.72
N LYS A 3 15.77 7.46 3.05
CA LYS A 3 15.66 6.29 3.93
C LYS A 3 14.21 5.80 3.82
N GLU A 4 13.99 4.49 3.64
CA GLU A 4 12.65 3.93 3.81
C GLU A 4 12.24 4.19 5.26
N GLU A 5 11.27 5.08 5.49
CA GLU A 5 10.82 5.47 6.82
C GLU A 5 9.35 5.07 7.00
N ASP A 6 9.15 3.96 7.70
CA ASP A 6 7.85 3.57 8.25
C ASP A 6 7.98 3.46 9.78
N PRO A 7 7.30 4.34 10.55
CA PRO A 7 7.42 4.36 12.01
C PRO A 7 7.03 3.06 12.70
N LEU A 8 6.10 2.28 12.13
CA LEU A 8 5.69 1.00 12.71
C LEU A 8 6.77 -0.05 12.52
N ILE A 9 7.38 -0.10 11.33
CA ILE A 9 8.49 -1.01 11.03
C ILE A 9 9.68 -0.68 11.93
N GLU A 10 10.02 0.59 12.06
CA GLU A 10 11.16 1.00 12.90
C GLU A 10 10.90 0.70 14.38
N LEU A 11 9.68 0.93 14.89
CA LEU A 11 9.32 0.55 16.27
C LEU A 11 9.53 -0.95 16.53
N ILE A 12 9.04 -1.81 15.62
CA ILE A 12 9.21 -3.27 15.71
C ILE A 12 10.71 -3.62 15.77
N ARG A 13 11.51 -3.02 14.89
CA ARG A 13 12.95 -3.28 14.82
C ARG A 13 13.67 -2.81 16.08
N GLU A 14 13.35 -1.61 16.57
CA GLU A 14 13.91 -1.06 17.80
C GLU A 14 13.62 -1.97 19.00
N TRP A 15 12.40 -2.49 19.11
CA TRP A 15 12.04 -3.41 20.20
C TRP A 15 12.74 -4.76 20.10
N ILE A 16 12.93 -5.29 18.88
CA ILE A 16 13.70 -6.52 18.68
C ILE A 16 15.18 -6.31 19.01
N MET A 17 15.72 -5.12 18.73
CA MET A 17 17.12 -4.77 18.92
C MET A 17 17.44 -4.14 20.27
N ALA A 18 16.44 -3.95 21.14
CA ALA A 18 16.61 -3.26 22.41
C ALA A 18 17.70 -3.96 23.26
N PRO A 19 18.64 -3.20 23.85
CA PRO A 19 19.74 -3.77 24.64
C PRO A 19 19.19 -4.52 25.85
N ILE A 20 19.91 -5.56 26.26
CA ILE A 20 19.60 -6.35 27.46
C ILE A 20 19.80 -5.45 28.66
N ASP A 21 18.71 -5.01 29.30
CA ASP A 21 18.80 -4.48 30.64
C ASP A 21 18.89 -5.67 31.62
N GLU A 22 20.12 -6.03 31.98
CA GLU A 22 20.42 -7.11 32.93
C GLU A 22 19.71 -6.92 34.28
N SER A 23 19.28 -5.70 34.61
CA SER A 23 18.58 -5.38 35.85
C SER A 23 17.05 -5.50 35.77
N ALA A 24 16.47 -5.47 34.56
CA ALA A 24 15.02 -5.55 34.34
C ALA A 24 14.54 -6.91 33.77
N GLY A 25 15.44 -7.76 33.28
CA GLY A 25 15.17 -9.18 32.97
C GLY A 25 14.16 -9.46 31.85
N LEU A 26 13.60 -8.45 31.19
CA LEU A 26 12.58 -8.62 30.16
C LEU A 26 13.16 -8.30 28.78
N GLN A 27 13.86 -9.26 28.18
CA GLN A 27 14.10 -9.22 26.73
C GLN A 27 12.93 -9.93 26.04
N LEU A 28 12.16 -9.19 25.23
CA LEU A 28 11.19 -9.80 24.34
C LEU A 28 11.95 -10.47 23.18
N SER A 29 11.69 -11.75 22.96
CA SER A 29 12.07 -12.43 21.74
C SER A 29 11.39 -11.78 20.53
N THR A 30 11.94 -12.01 19.33
CA THR A 30 11.35 -11.51 18.09
C THR A 30 9.87 -11.87 17.95
N LEU A 31 9.49 -13.09 18.33
CA LEU A 31 8.09 -13.55 18.27
C LEU A 31 7.20 -12.84 19.29
N GLU A 32 7.70 -12.59 20.50
CA GLU A 32 6.97 -11.83 21.52
C GLU A 32 6.76 -10.38 21.10
N VAL A 33 7.74 -9.76 20.43
CA VAL A 33 7.57 -8.42 19.85
C VAL A 33 6.45 -8.42 18.81
N PHE A 34 6.42 -9.38 17.88
CA PHE A 34 5.36 -9.47 16.89
C PHE A 34 3.98 -9.71 17.54
N THR A 35 3.90 -10.55 18.57
CA THR A 35 2.67 -10.79 19.33
C THR A 35 2.17 -9.51 20.01
N LEU A 36 3.06 -8.77 20.69
CA LEU A 36 2.71 -7.51 21.34
C LEU A 36 2.24 -6.46 20.35
N VAL A 37 2.91 -6.36 19.20
CA VAL A 37 2.56 -5.40 18.15
C VAL A 37 1.24 -5.77 17.49
N GLU A 38 0.94 -7.06 17.30
CA GLU A 38 -0.36 -7.56 16.84
C GLU A 38 -1.49 -7.06 17.75
N ASP A 39 -1.34 -7.26 19.06
CA ASP A 39 -2.31 -6.79 20.05
C ASP A 39 -2.51 -5.28 19.98
N MET A 40 -1.43 -4.51 19.83
CA MET A 40 -1.47 -3.05 19.76
C MET A 40 -2.13 -2.55 18.46
N ILE A 41 -1.91 -3.23 17.33
CA ILE A 41 -2.58 -2.94 16.06
C ILE A 41 -4.07 -3.23 16.21
N ASN A 42 -4.43 -4.41 16.70
CA ASN A 42 -5.82 -4.85 16.85
C ASN A 42 -6.59 -4.01 17.87
N GLU A 43 -5.91 -3.50 18.89
CA GLU A 43 -6.42 -2.48 19.80
C GLU A 43 -6.62 -1.13 19.08
N HIS A 44 -5.64 -0.67 18.29
CA HIS A 44 -5.72 0.60 17.56
C HIS A 44 -6.86 0.63 16.54
N VAL A 45 -7.19 -0.51 15.94
CA VAL A 45 -8.36 -0.66 15.07
C VAL A 45 -9.67 -0.37 15.83
N LYS A 46 -9.76 -0.82 17.09
CA LYS A 46 -10.96 -0.65 17.93
C LYS A 46 -11.04 0.74 18.57
N ILE A 47 -9.91 1.28 19.06
CA ILE A 47 -9.83 2.53 19.81
C ILE A 47 -8.70 3.45 19.30
N PRO A 48 -8.83 4.01 18.07
CA PRO A 48 -7.73 4.70 17.38
C PRO A 48 -7.18 5.93 18.11
N HIS A 49 -7.98 6.58 18.94
CA HIS A 49 -7.55 7.77 19.68
C HIS A 49 -6.88 7.45 21.03
N GLY A 50 -7.17 6.28 21.62
CA GLY A 50 -6.73 5.92 22.98
C GLY A 50 -5.79 4.72 23.07
N SER A 51 -5.46 4.09 21.93
CA SER A 51 -4.65 2.87 21.88
C SER A 51 -3.24 3.04 22.46
N ARG A 52 -2.66 1.95 22.99
CA ARG A 52 -1.23 1.89 23.33
C ARG A 52 -0.30 2.30 22.18
N LEU A 53 -0.62 1.94 20.94
CA LEU A 53 0.21 2.27 19.77
C LEU A 53 0.45 3.77 19.61
N LYS A 54 -0.54 4.62 19.94
CA LYS A 54 -0.42 6.08 19.90
C LYS A 54 0.62 6.65 20.87
N LYS A 55 0.95 5.93 21.95
CA LYS A 55 1.98 6.36 22.91
C LYS A 55 3.38 6.29 22.29
N TYR A 56 3.60 5.28 21.45
CA TYR A 56 4.89 5.03 20.78
C TYR A 56 4.98 5.71 19.42
N ILE A 57 3.85 5.80 18.70
CA ILE A 57 3.75 6.46 17.40
C ILE A 57 2.64 7.52 17.48
N PRO A 58 2.91 8.73 17.99
CA PRO A 58 1.88 9.76 18.20
C PRO A 58 1.13 10.18 16.93
N LYS A 59 1.81 10.09 15.78
CA LYS A 59 1.30 10.40 14.44
C LYS A 59 0.74 9.18 13.70
N VAL A 60 0.57 8.03 14.37
CA VAL A 60 0.00 6.83 13.73
C VAL A 60 -1.38 7.17 13.16
N LYS A 61 -1.58 6.76 11.90
CA LYS A 61 -2.86 6.95 11.20
C LYS A 61 -3.81 5.82 11.57
N ARG A 62 -5.09 6.03 11.25
CA ARG A 62 -6.14 5.01 11.43
C ARG A 62 -5.72 3.69 10.76
N MET A 63 -5.82 2.60 11.52
CA MET A 63 -5.78 1.24 10.99
C MET A 63 -7.21 0.78 10.76
N PHE A 64 -7.47 0.18 9.59
CA PHE A 64 -8.83 -0.11 9.14
C PHE A 64 -9.29 -1.53 9.46
N MET A 65 -8.36 -2.42 9.78
CA MET A 65 -8.62 -3.83 9.95
C MET A 65 -7.65 -4.44 10.95
N PRO A 66 -8.09 -5.45 11.73
CA PRO A 66 -7.18 -6.26 12.51
C PRO A 66 -6.22 -7.01 11.59
N LEU A 67 -5.06 -7.37 12.12
CA LEU A 67 -4.07 -8.20 11.47
C LEU A 67 -3.76 -9.41 12.33
N ASN A 68 -3.61 -10.57 11.70
CA ASN A 68 -2.94 -11.73 12.27
C ASN A 68 -1.46 -11.76 11.81
N LEU A 69 -0.61 -11.07 12.58
CA LEU A 69 0.82 -11.02 12.34
C LEU A 69 1.49 -12.36 12.61
N MET A 70 1.04 -13.13 13.61
CA MET A 70 1.69 -14.39 13.95
C MET A 70 1.57 -15.43 12.84
N ASP A 71 0.41 -15.53 12.19
CA ASP A 71 0.26 -16.38 11.00
C ASP A 71 1.20 -15.93 9.87
N ALA A 72 1.34 -14.62 9.66
CA ALA A 72 2.25 -14.07 8.65
C ALA A 72 3.73 -14.29 9.00
N VAL A 73 4.11 -14.17 10.28
CA VAL A 73 5.46 -14.48 10.78
C VAL A 73 5.79 -15.94 10.50
N HIS A 74 4.90 -16.86 10.84
CA HIS A 74 5.11 -18.29 10.59
C HIS A 74 5.23 -18.62 9.10
N ALA A 75 4.36 -18.05 8.27
CA ALA A 75 4.41 -18.23 6.82
C ALA A 75 5.70 -17.68 6.20
N TYR A 76 6.16 -16.50 6.63
CA TYR A 76 7.41 -15.92 6.16
C TYR A 76 8.64 -16.69 6.66
N ASP A 77 8.64 -17.11 7.92
CA ASP A 77 9.75 -17.85 8.54
C ASP A 77 9.90 -19.28 8.00
N ALA A 78 8.81 -19.90 7.54
CA ALA A 78 8.83 -21.20 6.88
C ALA A 78 9.73 -21.21 5.63
N VAL A 79 9.85 -20.07 4.93
CA VAL A 79 10.65 -19.93 3.70
C VAL A 79 12.00 -19.28 3.97
N THR A 80 12.04 -18.28 4.85
CA THR A 80 13.23 -17.43 5.05
C THR A 80 14.09 -17.81 6.25
N HIS A 81 13.54 -18.58 7.19
CA HIS A 81 14.20 -18.99 8.44
C HIS A 81 14.81 -17.81 9.22
N PHE A 82 14.14 -16.67 9.13
CA PHE A 82 14.58 -15.39 9.64
C PHE A 82 14.71 -15.40 11.18
N SER A 83 13.89 -16.20 11.87
CA SER A 83 13.88 -16.38 13.33
C SER A 83 15.11 -17.15 13.84
N ARG A 84 15.73 -17.97 12.97
CA ARG A 84 16.89 -18.81 13.32
C ARG A 84 18.22 -18.06 13.21
N ARG A 85 18.20 -16.81 12.76
CA ARG A 85 19.40 -15.98 12.60
C ARG A 85 19.94 -15.58 13.97
N LYS A 86 21.20 -15.97 14.26
CA LYS A 86 21.86 -15.68 15.55
C LYS A 86 22.52 -14.30 15.63
N ARG A 87 22.91 -13.74 14.48
CA ARG A 87 23.77 -12.53 14.42
C ARG A 87 23.16 -11.37 13.66
N VAL A 88 22.07 -11.62 12.94
CA VAL A 88 21.44 -10.63 12.07
C VAL A 88 19.97 -10.53 12.49
N PRO A 89 19.56 -9.44 13.14
CA PRO A 89 18.17 -9.22 13.48
C PRO A 89 17.32 -9.05 12.20
N PRO A 90 15.98 -9.14 12.30
CA PRO A 90 15.08 -8.83 11.20
C PRO A 90 15.38 -7.47 10.57
N THR A 91 15.52 -7.48 9.25
CA THR A 91 15.74 -6.27 8.45
C THR A 91 14.43 -5.50 8.28
N PHE A 92 14.51 -4.24 7.86
CA PHE A 92 13.32 -3.46 7.46
C PHE A 92 12.48 -4.21 6.42
N LYS A 93 13.13 -4.85 5.45
CA LYS A 93 12.49 -5.68 4.42
C LYS A 93 11.75 -6.88 5.00
N ASP A 94 12.31 -7.55 6.01
CA ASP A 94 11.66 -8.70 6.66
C ASP A 94 10.35 -8.27 7.34
N VAL A 95 10.41 -7.21 8.14
CA VAL A 95 9.23 -6.68 8.83
C VAL A 95 8.20 -6.16 7.83
N ARG A 96 8.62 -5.44 6.78
CA ARG A 96 7.74 -5.00 5.69
C ARG A 96 7.03 -6.17 5.02
N HIS A 97 7.74 -7.26 4.72
CA HIS A 97 7.13 -8.43 4.10
C HIS A 97 6.13 -9.13 5.02
N ILE A 98 6.41 -9.23 6.31
CA ILE A 98 5.50 -9.81 7.30
C ILE A 98 4.21 -8.98 7.39
N LEU A 99 4.31 -7.65 7.49
CA LEU A 99 3.14 -6.76 7.51
C LEU A 99 2.32 -6.84 6.22
N ASN A 100 2.99 -6.88 5.06
CA ASN A 100 2.34 -7.06 3.76
C ASN A 100 1.61 -8.42 3.70
N LEU A 101 2.25 -9.49 4.17
CA LEU A 101 1.68 -10.83 4.15
C LEU A 101 0.46 -10.93 5.07
N ALA A 102 0.54 -10.36 6.28
CA ALA A 102 -0.60 -10.26 7.18
C ALA A 102 -1.78 -9.54 6.53
N THR A 103 -1.53 -8.40 5.89
CA THR A 103 -2.57 -7.63 5.19
C THR A 103 -3.24 -8.42 4.06
N VAL A 104 -2.46 -9.21 3.29
CA VAL A 104 -2.98 -10.03 2.20
C VAL A 104 -3.72 -11.28 2.70
N HIS A 105 -3.28 -11.88 3.81
CA HIS A 105 -3.93 -13.05 4.42
C HIS A 105 -5.30 -12.71 5.03
N GLU A 106 -5.50 -11.46 5.44
CA GLU A 106 -6.78 -11.02 5.96
C GLU A 106 -7.88 -11.06 4.87
N ARG A 107 -8.87 -11.93 5.10
CA ARG A 107 -9.89 -12.31 4.10
C ARG A 107 -10.69 -11.12 3.58
N ASP A 108 -10.92 -10.11 4.42
CA ASP A 108 -11.71 -8.94 4.09
C ASP A 108 -10.98 -7.99 3.13
N PHE A 109 -9.64 -7.93 3.18
CA PHE A 109 -8.83 -7.10 2.28
C PHE A 109 -9.01 -7.54 0.83
N LEU A 110 -8.85 -8.84 0.58
CA LEU A 110 -9.06 -9.41 -0.75
C LEU A 110 -10.54 -9.36 -1.17
N THR A 111 -11.48 -9.28 -0.23
CA THR A 111 -12.92 -9.34 -0.54
C THR A 111 -13.51 -7.98 -0.93
N ARG A 112 -13.10 -6.88 -0.28
CA ARG A 112 -13.82 -5.59 -0.37
C ARG A 112 -13.26 -4.58 -1.36
N SER A 113 -11.95 -4.49 -1.57
CA SER A 113 -11.33 -3.66 -2.63
C SER A 113 -9.83 -3.90 -2.64
N CYS A 114 -9.29 -4.49 -3.70
CA CYS A 114 -7.85 -4.53 -3.91
C CYS A 114 -7.47 -3.33 -4.78
N THR A 115 -7.43 -2.13 -4.19
CA THR A 115 -6.84 -0.98 -4.85
C THR A 115 -5.33 -1.19 -4.90
N MET A 116 -4.87 -2.01 -5.83
CA MET A 116 -3.44 -2.19 -6.10
C MET A 116 -2.94 -0.98 -6.87
N MET A 117 -2.50 0.03 -6.13
CA MET A 117 -1.83 1.20 -6.69
C MET A 117 -0.44 0.81 -7.19
N MET A 118 -0.37 0.32 -8.43
CA MET A 118 0.90 0.15 -9.13
C MET A 118 1.38 1.51 -9.61
N MET A 119 2.47 2.01 -9.02
CA MET A 119 3.22 3.11 -9.59
C MET A 119 3.99 2.63 -10.80
N MET A 120 3.55 3.06 -11.97
CA MET A 120 4.14 2.69 -13.24
C MET A 120 5.45 3.45 -13.46
N MET A 121 6.58 2.78 -13.26
CA MET A 121 7.92 3.30 -13.54
C MET A 121 8.56 2.51 -14.70
N GLY A 122 8.05 2.68 -15.92
CA GLY A 122 8.64 2.10 -17.14
C GLY A 122 7.66 1.42 -18.09
N ASP A 123 8.21 0.86 -19.17
CA ASP A 123 7.46 0.14 -20.20
C ASP A 123 7.09 -1.27 -19.71
N TYR A 124 5.80 -1.64 -19.83
CA TYR A 124 5.33 -2.97 -19.48
C TYR A 124 5.37 -3.88 -20.71
N CYS A 125 5.98 -5.04 -20.55
CA CYS A 125 5.86 -6.10 -21.53
C CYS A 125 4.52 -6.81 -21.33
N GLU A 126 3.77 -7.03 -22.40
CA GLU A 126 2.52 -7.81 -22.39
C GLU A 126 2.72 -9.22 -21.80
N SER A 127 3.93 -9.75 -21.83
CA SER A 127 4.29 -11.06 -21.29
C SER A 127 4.68 -11.06 -19.80
N SER A 128 4.46 -9.97 -19.06
CA SER A 128 4.81 -9.91 -17.64
C SER A 128 3.89 -10.79 -16.79
N ASP A 129 4.46 -11.55 -15.86
CA ASP A 129 3.70 -12.32 -14.85
C ASP A 129 2.71 -11.44 -14.05
N MET A 130 3.01 -10.15 -13.93
CA MET A 130 2.15 -9.19 -13.26
C MET A 130 0.82 -8.98 -14.00
N VAL A 131 0.83 -9.02 -15.34
CA VAL A 131 -0.39 -8.94 -16.15
C VAL A 131 -1.27 -10.16 -15.85
N THR A 132 -0.67 -11.35 -15.76
CA THR A 132 -1.38 -12.58 -15.39
C THR A 132 -2.05 -12.44 -14.02
N VAL A 133 -1.33 -11.92 -13.02
CA VAL A 133 -1.88 -11.69 -11.67
C VAL A 133 -3.06 -10.71 -11.71
N ILE A 134 -2.94 -9.60 -12.42
CA ILE A 134 -4.02 -8.60 -12.56
C ILE A 134 -5.25 -9.22 -13.21
N VAL A 135 -5.07 -9.96 -14.31
CA VAL A 135 -6.17 -10.63 -15.01
C VAL A 135 -6.89 -11.64 -14.10
N GLU A 136 -6.14 -12.42 -13.32
CA GLU A 136 -6.73 -13.37 -12.37
C GLU A 136 -7.49 -12.67 -11.22
N LEU A 137 -7.03 -11.51 -10.77
CA LEU A 137 -7.78 -10.68 -9.81
C LEU A 137 -9.09 -10.16 -10.41
N LEU A 138 -9.05 -9.64 -11.64
CA LEU A 138 -10.23 -9.17 -12.36
C LEU A 138 -11.25 -10.30 -12.57
N LYS A 139 -10.80 -11.50 -12.98
CA LYS A 139 -11.66 -12.70 -13.12
C LYS A 139 -12.34 -13.11 -11.82
N LYS A 140 -11.71 -12.84 -10.67
CA LYS A 140 -12.28 -13.05 -9.33
C LYS A 140 -13.21 -11.92 -8.88
N GLY A 141 -13.59 -11.01 -9.78
CA GLY A 141 -14.50 -9.90 -9.51
C GLY A 141 -13.86 -8.79 -8.68
N LYS A 142 -12.52 -8.68 -8.65
CA LYS A 142 -11.83 -7.61 -7.92
C LYS A 142 -11.68 -6.39 -8.81
N VAL A 143 -11.87 -5.22 -8.22
CA VAL A 143 -11.54 -3.94 -8.87
C VAL A 143 -10.03 -3.73 -8.72
N VAL A 144 -9.35 -3.44 -9.84
CA VAL A 144 -7.93 -3.08 -9.88
C VAL A 144 -7.84 -1.64 -10.38
N SER A 145 -7.11 -0.78 -9.67
CA SER A 145 -6.92 0.62 -10.05
C SER A 145 -5.44 0.95 -10.15
N LEU A 146 -4.98 1.29 -11.35
CA LEU A 146 -3.60 1.64 -11.61
C LEU A 146 -3.44 3.15 -11.49
N VAL A 147 -2.38 3.63 -10.84
CA VAL A 147 -2.18 5.07 -10.61
C VAL A 147 -0.78 5.46 -11.06
N THR A 148 -0.68 6.50 -11.87
CA THR A 148 0.60 6.98 -12.42
C THR A 148 0.78 8.47 -12.22
N ALA A 149 2.02 8.89 -11.96
CA ALA A 149 2.40 10.29 -11.95
C ALA A 149 2.27 10.94 -13.35
N ALA A 150 2.25 10.15 -14.42
CA ALA A 150 2.10 10.68 -15.77
C ALA A 150 0.71 11.32 -16.00
N GLY A 151 0.70 12.59 -16.42
CA GLY A 151 -0.51 13.35 -16.77
C GLY A 151 -0.61 13.57 -18.28
N TYR A 152 -1.69 13.10 -18.91
CA TYR A 152 -2.04 13.32 -20.31
C TYR A 152 -3.50 13.81 -20.38
N PRO A 153 -3.74 15.10 -20.14
CA PRO A 153 -5.09 15.65 -20.03
C PRO A 153 -5.90 15.40 -21.31
N GLY A 154 -7.01 14.68 -21.21
CA GLY A 154 -7.90 14.41 -22.34
C GLY A 154 -7.35 13.44 -23.40
N GLU A 155 -6.21 12.80 -23.17
CA GLU A 155 -5.55 11.90 -24.13
C GLU A 155 -5.49 10.44 -23.62
N PRO A 156 -6.64 9.73 -23.53
CA PRO A 156 -6.68 8.35 -23.03
C PRO A 156 -5.77 7.39 -23.80
N GLN A 157 -5.56 7.61 -25.09
CA GLN A 157 -4.73 6.76 -25.95
C GLN A 157 -3.26 6.74 -25.51
N ARG A 158 -2.76 7.81 -24.88
CA ARG A 158 -1.40 7.86 -24.33
C ARG A 158 -1.26 7.02 -23.06
N TYR A 159 -2.36 6.84 -22.32
CA TYR A 159 -2.44 5.86 -21.25
C TYR A 159 -2.58 4.45 -21.80
N GLU A 160 -3.38 4.23 -22.85
CA GLU A 160 -3.56 2.91 -23.50
C GLU A 160 -2.25 2.33 -24.04
N ALA A 161 -1.42 3.19 -24.64
CA ALA A 161 -0.07 2.81 -25.09
C ALA A 161 0.80 2.27 -23.95
N ARG A 162 0.41 2.51 -22.68
CA ARG A 162 1.06 2.00 -21.49
C ARG A 162 0.25 0.88 -20.81
N LEU A 163 -1.08 0.99 -20.73
CA LEU A 163 -1.99 0.09 -19.98
C LEU A 163 -3.49 0.24 -20.31
N ARG A 164 -4.28 -0.79 -20.01
CA ARG A 164 -5.76 -0.78 -20.05
C ARG A 164 -6.38 -0.56 -18.64
N GLY A 165 -6.60 0.69 -18.22
CA GLY A 165 -7.28 1.07 -16.96
C GLY A 165 -6.41 1.94 -16.04
N VAL A 166 -6.56 3.28 -15.99
CA VAL A 166 -5.57 4.16 -15.34
C VAL A 166 -6.15 5.43 -14.71
N MET A 167 -5.71 5.74 -13.47
CA MET A 167 -5.75 7.08 -12.90
C MET A 167 -4.43 7.80 -13.20
N GLY A 168 -4.52 8.91 -13.91
CA GLY A 168 -3.40 9.69 -14.41
C GLY A 168 -3.19 11.00 -13.66
N GLY A 169 -1.96 11.50 -13.70
CA GLY A 169 -1.55 12.72 -12.98
C GLY A 169 -1.78 12.57 -11.49
N GLU A 170 -1.47 11.39 -10.95
CA GLU A 170 -1.71 10.94 -9.57
C GLU A 170 -3.19 10.88 -9.19
N CYS A 171 -3.87 12.03 -9.13
CA CYS A 171 -5.26 12.15 -8.70
C CYS A 171 -6.09 13.11 -9.57
N ASN A 172 -5.63 13.42 -10.78
CA ASN A 172 -6.22 14.43 -11.64
C ASN A 172 -7.20 13.87 -12.68
N TYR A 173 -6.88 12.72 -13.28
CA TYR A 173 -7.62 12.16 -14.41
C TYR A 173 -8.02 10.71 -14.11
N LEU A 174 -9.31 10.40 -14.19
CA LEU A 174 -9.82 9.05 -14.01
C LEU A 174 -10.24 8.46 -15.36
N HIS A 175 -9.70 7.28 -15.69
CA HIS A 175 -10.12 6.49 -16.85
C HIS A 175 -10.63 5.14 -16.42
N ILE A 176 -11.66 4.64 -17.11
CA ILE A 176 -12.20 3.30 -16.91
C ILE A 176 -12.15 2.51 -18.22
N THR A 177 -12.09 1.19 -18.10
CA THR A 177 -12.21 0.30 -19.25
C THR A 177 -13.62 0.38 -19.83
N SER A 178 -13.69 0.48 -21.15
CA SER A 178 -14.91 0.42 -21.94
C SER A 178 -14.78 -0.72 -22.95
N ARG A 179 -15.90 -1.37 -23.25
CA ARG A 179 -15.95 -2.40 -24.29
C ARG A 179 -16.90 -1.94 -25.38
N ASP A 180 -16.39 -1.91 -26.60
CA ASP A 180 -17.19 -1.66 -27.78
C ASP A 180 -18.16 -2.84 -27.99
N ALA A 181 -19.45 -2.53 -28.16
CA ALA A 181 -20.51 -3.53 -28.19
C ALA A 181 -20.48 -4.39 -29.46
N ASP A 182 -20.03 -3.81 -30.58
CA ASP A 182 -20.09 -4.43 -31.90
C ASP A 182 -18.82 -5.25 -32.19
N THR A 183 -17.66 -4.69 -31.86
CA THR A 183 -16.35 -5.29 -32.12
C THR A 183 -15.81 -6.07 -30.92
N GLY A 184 -16.35 -5.84 -29.73
CA GLY A 184 -15.85 -6.41 -28.48
C GLY A 184 -14.50 -5.85 -28.04
N ALA A 185 -13.95 -4.85 -28.74
CA ALA A 185 -12.67 -4.22 -28.45
C ALA A 185 -12.72 -3.51 -27.09
N VAL A 186 -11.62 -3.59 -26.33
CA VAL A 186 -11.50 -2.95 -25.01
C VAL A 186 -10.59 -1.74 -25.12
N SER A 187 -11.09 -0.58 -24.69
CA SER A 187 -10.40 0.71 -24.68
C SER A 187 -10.57 1.41 -23.34
N LEU A 188 -9.91 2.56 -23.16
CA LEU A 188 -10.09 3.47 -22.06
C LEU A 188 -11.05 4.60 -22.44
N ARG A 189 -12.02 4.88 -21.56
CA ARG A 189 -12.79 6.12 -21.61
C ARG A 189 -12.43 7.02 -20.44
N VAL A 190 -12.41 8.33 -20.69
CA VAL A 190 -12.33 9.35 -19.63
C VAL A 190 -13.65 9.35 -18.86
N VAL A 191 -13.57 9.42 -17.53
CA VAL A 191 -14.73 9.64 -16.66
C VAL A 191 -14.85 11.14 -16.40
N ASP A 192 -16.05 11.70 -16.61
CA ASP A 192 -16.29 13.13 -16.40
C ASP A 192 -15.97 13.49 -14.93
N PRO A 193 -15.19 14.55 -14.67
CA PRO A 193 -14.93 15.04 -13.32
C PRO A 193 -16.16 15.15 -12.42
N VAL A 194 -17.33 15.52 -12.97
CA VAL A 194 -18.59 15.63 -12.21
C VAL A 194 -19.03 14.29 -11.62
N GLU A 195 -18.72 13.17 -12.27
CA GLU A 195 -19.13 11.83 -11.83
C GLU A 195 -18.38 11.35 -10.58
N TRP A 196 -17.14 11.81 -10.36
CA TRP A 196 -16.26 11.25 -9.32
C TRP A 196 -15.61 12.29 -8.39
N LYS A 197 -15.61 13.57 -8.75
CA LYS A 197 -15.16 14.65 -7.86
C LYS A 197 -16.28 15.06 -6.89
N ASP A 198 -16.69 14.13 -6.04
CA ASP A 198 -17.82 14.25 -5.12
C ASP A 198 -17.54 15.00 -3.80
N GLY A 199 -16.47 15.79 -3.74
CA GLY A 199 -16.10 16.58 -2.56
C GLY A 199 -15.34 15.83 -1.46
N ARG A 200 -15.12 14.51 -1.57
CA ARG A 200 -14.30 13.77 -0.59
C ARG A 200 -12.80 14.03 -0.67
N GLY A 201 -12.31 14.59 -1.78
CA GLY A 201 -10.91 14.97 -1.96
C GLY A 201 -10.69 16.46 -1.76
N GLN A 202 -9.53 16.86 -1.24
CA GLN A 202 -9.13 18.26 -1.21
C GLN A 202 -9.01 18.78 -2.66
N ARG A 203 -9.51 19.98 -2.89
CA ARG A 203 -9.43 20.68 -4.18
C ARG A 203 -8.58 21.91 -3.98
N TRP A 204 -7.72 22.17 -4.95
CA TRP A 204 -6.92 23.37 -5.01
C TRP A 204 -7.59 24.31 -5.98
N ASP A 205 -7.57 25.60 -5.65
CA ASP A 205 -8.01 26.60 -6.60
C ASP A 205 -7.03 26.65 -7.78
N GLN A 206 -7.55 26.88 -8.99
CA GLN A 206 -6.70 26.88 -10.18
C GLN A 206 -5.54 27.88 -10.06
N ALA A 207 -5.80 29.04 -9.44
CA ALA A 207 -4.77 30.04 -9.18
C ALA A 207 -3.66 29.55 -8.24
N GLU A 208 -3.98 28.71 -7.25
CA GLU A 208 -2.98 28.11 -6.35
C GLU A 208 -2.12 27.07 -7.08
N VAL A 209 -2.75 26.30 -7.99
CA VAL A 209 -2.04 25.35 -8.85
C VAL A 209 -1.08 26.08 -9.78
N ASP A 210 -1.55 27.14 -10.45
CA ASP A 210 -0.74 27.93 -11.37
C ASP A 210 0.45 28.56 -10.63
N GLN A 211 0.22 29.13 -9.44
CA GLN A 211 1.28 29.69 -8.59
C GLN A 211 2.33 28.64 -8.19
N LEU A 212 1.90 27.42 -7.84
CA LEU A 212 2.81 26.33 -7.49
C LEU A 212 3.68 25.92 -8.70
N LEU A 213 3.07 25.83 -9.88
CA LEU A 213 3.79 25.50 -11.12
C LEU A 213 4.80 26.59 -11.48
N ASP A 214 4.43 27.86 -11.35
CA ASP A 214 5.32 29.00 -11.56
C ASP A 214 6.54 28.96 -10.61
N GLN A 215 6.32 28.62 -9.33
CA GLN A 215 7.41 28.47 -8.35
C GLN A 215 8.34 27.30 -8.68
N ALA A 216 7.79 26.20 -9.20
CA ALA A 216 8.56 24.99 -9.53
C ALA A 216 9.38 25.11 -10.81
N GLN A 217 9.09 26.11 -11.66
CA GLN A 217 9.82 26.37 -12.91
C GLN A 217 11.18 27.08 -12.70
N VAL A 218 11.43 27.58 -11.49
CA VAL A 218 12.64 28.35 -11.11
C VAL A 218 13.88 27.48 -10.94
#